data_AF-A0A7Y7TW59-F1
#
_entry.id   AF-A0A7Y7TW59-F1
#
_cell.length_a   1.000
_cell.length_b   1.000
_cell.length_c   1.000
_cell.angle_alpha   90.00
_cell.angle_beta   90.00
_cell.angle_gamma   90.00
#
_symmetry.space_group_name_H-M   'P 1'
#
loop_
_entity.id
_entity.type
_entity.pdbx_description
1 polymer ?
#
loop_
_entity_poly.entity_id
_entity_poly.type
_entity_poly.pdbx_seq_one_letter_code
_entity_poly.pdbx_strand_id
1 'polypeptide(L)'
;MVNKAIIEKIISKERLEPYLRHHKNDFENAISHYKSNILISETFYPLLAILEVGLRNSIDYQLTKRFNDKQWYENIEFVRIASRFQIDRISEARTNIMSEKKEITSGRIMSELSFGFWTSLFDTRFEMTLWKSLRLSFPNCPKNIRKRKTMSSKFNGIRRLRNRIFHHEAITWNLSVLNSYKLEIIEGIEWLDKDLLEWLVELNHIDETIEKYRKTIEKE
;
A
#
# COMPACT_ATOMS: atom_id res chain seq x y z
N MET A 1 -30.66 3.84 20.11
CA MET A 1 -31.13 3.35 18.79
C MET A 1 -30.36 4.07 17.71
N VAL A 2 -29.66 3.32 16.87
CA VAL A 2 -28.92 3.87 15.74
C VAL A 2 -29.92 4.35 14.68
N ASN A 3 -29.81 5.60 14.22
CA ASN A 3 -30.73 6.13 13.22
C ASN A 3 -30.41 5.57 11.82
N LYS A 4 -31.08 4.47 11.47
CA LYS A 4 -30.91 3.72 10.21
C LYS A 4 -30.94 4.61 8.96
N ALA A 5 -31.88 5.56 8.90
CA ALA A 5 -32.04 6.44 7.75
C ALA A 5 -30.85 7.39 7.55
N ILE A 6 -30.24 7.88 8.64
CA ILE A 6 -29.03 8.74 8.56
C ILE A 6 -27.83 7.93 8.09
N ILE A 7 -27.71 6.69 8.57
CA ILE A 7 -26.60 5.81 8.20
C ILE A 7 -26.67 5.40 6.74
N GLU A 8 -27.83 4.97 6.24
CA GLU A 8 -27.99 4.60 4.83
C GLU A 8 -27.76 5.81 3.90
N LYS A 9 -28.14 7.01 4.33
CA LYS A 9 -27.88 8.26 3.60
C LYS A 9 -26.37 8.57 3.49
N ILE A 10 -25.58 8.32 4.53
CA ILE A 10 -24.14 8.65 4.56
C ILE A 10 -23.28 7.54 3.95
N ILE A 11 -23.55 6.27 4.28
CA ILE A 11 -22.71 5.13 3.89
C ILE A 11 -23.09 4.61 2.49
N SER A 12 -24.25 4.98 1.97
CA SER A 12 -24.88 4.41 0.77
C SER A 12 -25.38 2.98 0.99
N LYS A 13 -26.44 2.63 0.27
CA LYS A 13 -27.03 1.29 0.31
C LYS A 13 -26.05 0.25 -0.22
N GLU A 14 -25.36 0.56 -1.32
CA GLU A 14 -24.43 -0.33 -2.01
C GLU A 14 -23.25 -0.76 -1.12
N ARG A 15 -22.77 0.11 -0.23
CA ARG A 15 -21.70 -0.25 0.73
C ARG A 15 -22.20 -1.11 1.89
N LEU A 16 -23.44 -0.93 2.33
CA LEU A 16 -24.03 -1.71 3.43
C LEU A 16 -24.61 -3.05 3.00
N GLU A 17 -25.06 -3.16 1.75
CA GLU A 17 -25.71 -4.35 1.19
C GLU A 17 -24.90 -5.66 1.40
N PRO A 18 -23.57 -5.70 1.22
CA PRO A 18 -22.79 -6.91 1.51
C PRO A 18 -22.88 -7.34 2.99
N TYR A 19 -22.85 -6.38 3.91
CA TYR A 19 -22.94 -6.65 5.35
C TYR A 19 -24.34 -7.09 5.76
N LEU A 20 -25.38 -6.45 5.23
CA LEU A 20 -26.77 -6.84 5.46
C LEU A 20 -27.04 -8.26 4.95
N ARG A 21 -26.58 -8.59 3.75
CA ARG A 21 -26.70 -9.96 3.20
C ARG A 21 -25.97 -10.98 4.09
N HIS A 22 -24.75 -10.66 4.53
CA HIS A 22 -23.97 -11.53 5.40
C HIS A 22 -24.67 -11.80 6.76
N HIS A 23 -25.31 -10.77 7.31
CA HIS A 23 -26.02 -10.80 8.59
C HIS A 23 -27.53 -11.06 8.48
N LYS A 24 -28.02 -11.62 7.36
CA LYS A 24 -29.45 -11.97 7.17
C LYS A 24 -30.41 -10.79 7.43
N ASN A 25 -30.02 -9.59 7.00
CA ASN A 25 -30.72 -8.31 7.23
C ASN A 25 -30.81 -7.85 8.69
N ASP A 26 -30.05 -8.45 9.60
CA ASP A 26 -29.83 -7.88 10.93
C ASP A 26 -28.99 -6.61 10.81
N PHE A 27 -29.66 -5.47 10.99
CA PHE A 27 -29.07 -4.15 10.80
C PHE A 27 -28.00 -3.85 11.86
N GLU A 28 -28.22 -4.20 13.13
CA GLU A 28 -27.28 -3.88 14.20
C GLU A 28 -25.98 -4.68 14.03
N ASN A 29 -26.08 -5.97 13.71
CA ASN A 29 -24.91 -6.80 13.43
C ASN A 29 -24.18 -6.38 12.13
N ALA A 30 -24.91 -6.00 11.07
CA ALA A 30 -24.32 -5.48 9.84
C ALA A 30 -23.52 -4.20 10.09
N ILE A 31 -24.07 -3.26 10.87
CA ILE A 31 -23.37 -2.02 11.24
C ILE A 31 -22.19 -2.30 12.16
N SER A 32 -22.32 -3.24 13.09
CA SER A 32 -21.22 -3.65 13.97
C SER A 32 -20.03 -4.21 13.16
N HIS A 33 -20.30 -5.07 12.17
CA HIS A 33 -19.28 -5.58 11.26
C HIS A 33 -18.69 -4.47 10.38
N TYR A 34 -19.51 -3.56 9.83
CA TYR A 34 -19.00 -2.41 9.07
C TYR A 34 -18.02 -1.54 9.90
N LYS A 35 -18.37 -1.24 11.16
CA LYS A 35 -17.48 -0.52 12.09
C LYS A 35 -16.20 -1.30 12.37
N SER A 36 -16.32 -2.61 12.60
CA SER A 36 -15.17 -3.48 12.81
C SER A 36 -14.23 -3.49 11.60
N ASN A 37 -14.77 -3.43 10.37
CA ASN A 37 -13.97 -3.30 9.16
C ASN A 37 -13.15 -2.01 9.14
N ILE A 38 -13.73 -0.88 9.55
CA ILE A 38 -13.00 0.39 9.64
C ILE A 38 -11.85 0.27 10.64
N LEU A 39 -12.14 -0.22 11.85
CA LEU A 39 -11.16 -0.31 12.94
C LEU A 39 -10.03 -1.30 12.63
N ILE A 40 -10.34 -2.42 11.99
CA ILE A 40 -9.29 -3.35 11.52
C ILE A 40 -8.50 -2.72 10.37
N SER A 41 -9.15 -2.05 9.42
CA SER A 41 -8.45 -1.39 8.31
C SER A 41 -7.47 -0.32 8.80
N GLU A 42 -7.81 0.41 9.85
CA GLU A 42 -6.95 1.39 10.51
C GLU A 42 -5.64 0.76 11.01
N THR A 43 -5.69 -0.44 11.59
CA THR A 43 -4.50 -1.10 12.14
C THR A 43 -3.42 -1.43 11.10
N PHE A 44 -3.76 -1.50 9.81
CA PHE A 44 -2.79 -1.70 8.73
C PHE A 44 -2.03 -0.42 8.36
N TYR A 45 -2.50 0.75 8.77
CA TYR A 45 -1.91 2.04 8.38
C TYR A 45 -0.42 2.14 8.72
N PRO A 46 0.06 1.84 9.95
CA PRO A 46 1.47 1.96 10.28
C PRO A 46 2.36 1.07 9.40
N LEU A 47 1.97 -0.19 9.18
CA LEU A 47 2.71 -1.12 8.33
C LEU A 47 2.78 -0.63 6.87
N LEU A 48 1.65 -0.17 6.33
CA LEU A 48 1.58 0.35 4.97
C LEU A 48 2.41 1.62 4.79
N ALA A 49 2.35 2.54 5.76
CA ALA A 49 3.09 3.80 5.72
C ALA A 49 4.59 3.55 5.66
N ILE A 50 5.12 2.71 6.55
CA ILE A 50 6.56 2.41 6.58
C ILE A 50 6.99 1.65 5.34
N LEU A 51 6.21 0.67 4.88
CA LEU A 51 6.54 -0.03 3.66
C LEU A 51 6.60 0.94 2.47
N GLU A 52 5.63 1.84 2.34
CA GLU A 52 5.59 2.82 1.25
C GLU A 52 6.79 3.78 1.31
N VAL A 53 7.13 4.29 2.49
CA VAL A 53 8.31 5.17 2.70
C VAL A 53 9.63 4.43 2.47
N GLY A 54 9.78 3.24 3.04
CA GLY A 54 10.97 2.41 2.91
C GLY A 54 11.20 2.00 1.47
N LEU A 55 10.15 1.59 0.76
CA LEU A 55 10.23 1.19 -0.64
C LEU A 55 10.63 2.37 -1.53
N ARG A 56 9.98 3.54 -1.41
CA ARG A 56 10.32 4.71 -2.24
C ARG A 56 11.76 5.16 -2.01
N ASN A 57 12.20 5.26 -0.76
CA ASN A 57 13.55 5.70 -0.43
C ASN A 57 14.60 4.70 -0.93
N SER A 58 14.32 3.40 -0.79
CA SER A 58 15.22 2.35 -1.25
C SER A 58 15.31 2.29 -2.77
N ILE A 59 14.23 2.55 -3.50
CA ILE A 59 14.25 2.61 -4.96
C ILE A 59 14.97 3.89 -5.41
N ASP A 60 14.60 5.04 -4.86
CA ASP A 60 15.20 6.34 -5.18
C ASP A 60 16.72 6.31 -5.03
N TYR A 61 17.21 5.72 -3.93
CA TYR A 61 18.64 5.53 -3.71
C TYR A 61 19.31 4.70 -4.81
N GLN A 62 18.70 3.57 -5.22
CA GLN A 62 19.27 2.72 -6.26
C GLN A 62 19.21 3.37 -7.64
N LEU A 63 18.17 4.15 -7.94
CA LEU A 63 18.05 4.86 -9.21
C LEU A 63 19.00 6.06 -9.28
N THR A 64 19.14 6.82 -8.18
CA THR A 64 20.14 7.89 -8.06
C THR A 64 21.54 7.36 -8.34
N LYS A 65 21.91 6.21 -7.77
CA LYS A 65 23.21 5.57 -8.03
C LYS A 65 23.35 5.07 -9.47
N ARG A 66 22.31 4.44 -10.00
CA ARG A 66 22.32 3.88 -11.35
C ARG A 66 22.55 4.96 -12.41
N PHE A 67 21.84 6.07 -12.30
CA PHE A 67 21.89 7.17 -13.27
C PHE A 67 22.92 8.24 -12.91
N ASN A 68 23.60 8.10 -11.75
CA ASN A 68 24.51 9.08 -11.19
C ASN A 68 23.90 10.50 -11.14
N ASP A 69 22.62 10.57 -10.75
CA ASP A 69 21.80 11.78 -10.84
C ASP A 69 20.75 11.79 -9.73
N LYS A 70 20.75 12.82 -8.88
CA LYS A 70 19.74 13.00 -7.82
C LYS A 70 18.35 13.34 -8.39
N GLN A 71 18.29 13.75 -9.64
CA GLN A 71 17.07 13.99 -10.40
C GLN A 71 16.93 12.96 -11.52
N TRP A 72 17.25 11.69 -11.21
CA TRP A 72 17.22 10.58 -12.17
C TRP A 72 15.92 10.49 -13.00
N TYR A 73 14.80 11.00 -12.48
CA TYR A 73 13.51 11.04 -13.15
C TYR A 73 13.47 12.02 -14.34
N GLU A 74 14.41 12.96 -14.44
CA GLU A 74 14.65 13.84 -15.60
C GLU A 74 15.80 13.37 -16.48
N ASN A 75 16.60 12.41 -16.00
CA ASN A 75 17.75 11.91 -16.74
C ASN A 75 17.33 11.33 -18.09
N ILE A 76 18.05 11.70 -19.15
CA ILE A 76 17.71 11.30 -20.53
C ILE A 76 17.65 9.78 -20.72
N GLU A 77 18.48 9.02 -20.00
CA GLU A 77 18.47 7.57 -20.07
C GLU A 77 17.23 6.98 -19.41
N PHE A 78 16.79 7.54 -18.28
CA PHE A 78 15.53 7.13 -17.65
C PHE A 78 14.34 7.49 -18.52
N VAL A 79 14.28 8.73 -19.03
CA VAL A 79 13.17 9.21 -19.88
C VAL A 79 13.01 8.34 -21.13
N ARG A 80 14.11 7.86 -21.73
CA ARG A 80 14.09 6.94 -22.88
C ARG A 80 13.44 5.59 -22.58
N ILE A 81 13.57 5.07 -21.36
CA ILE A 81 13.04 3.75 -20.99
C ILE A 81 11.68 3.82 -20.27
N ALA A 82 11.38 4.98 -19.67
CA ALA A 82 10.14 5.24 -18.96
C ALA A 82 8.91 5.03 -19.86
N SER A 83 7.80 4.60 -19.27
CA SER A 83 6.53 4.59 -19.98
C SER A 83 5.84 5.94 -19.86
N ARG A 84 4.81 6.15 -20.70
CA ARG A 84 3.93 7.31 -20.58
C ARG A 84 3.36 7.47 -19.17
N PHE A 85 3.03 6.35 -18.49
CA PHE A 85 2.55 6.38 -17.11
C PHE A 85 3.56 7.01 -16.14
N GLN A 86 4.86 6.66 -16.22
CA GLN A 86 5.85 7.27 -15.32
C GLN A 86 6.02 8.75 -15.61
N ILE A 87 6.09 9.13 -16.89
CA ILE A 87 6.23 10.53 -17.31
C ILE A 87 5.04 11.38 -16.84
N ASP A 88 3.81 10.88 -17.02
CA ASP A 88 2.60 11.59 -16.60
C ASP A 88 2.54 11.76 -15.08
N ARG A 89 2.89 10.72 -14.30
CA ARG A 89 2.91 10.79 -12.83
C ARG A 89 3.96 11.78 -12.30
N ILE A 90 5.13 11.84 -12.93
CA ILE A 90 6.18 12.82 -12.56
C ILE A 90 5.71 14.25 -12.91
N SER A 91 5.06 14.43 -14.06
CA SER A 91 4.51 15.73 -14.47
C SER A 91 3.39 16.21 -13.55
N GLU A 92 2.49 15.30 -13.16
CA GLU A 92 1.43 15.57 -12.19
C GLU A 92 2.01 15.94 -10.82
N ALA A 93 2.99 15.18 -10.33
CA ALA A 93 3.66 15.49 -9.07
C ALA A 93 4.28 16.90 -9.07
N ARG A 94 4.93 17.28 -10.18
CA ARG A 94 5.45 18.65 -10.35
C ARG A 94 4.32 19.69 -10.30
N THR A 95 3.22 19.43 -11.01
CA THR A 95 2.08 20.34 -11.09
C THR A 95 1.44 20.56 -9.72
N ASN A 96 1.30 19.51 -8.91
CA ASN A 96 0.80 19.59 -7.53
C ASN A 96 1.71 20.42 -6.62
N ILE A 97 3.03 20.18 -6.68
CA ILE A 97 3.99 20.95 -5.88
C ILE A 97 3.95 22.45 -6.24
N MET A 98 3.86 22.77 -7.53
CA MET A 98 3.77 24.16 -8.00
C MET A 98 2.43 24.82 -7.63
N SER A 99 1.32 24.08 -7.65
CA SER A 99 0.00 24.63 -7.28
C SER A 99 -0.06 24.99 -5.79
N GLU A 100 0.69 24.28 -4.95
CA GLU A 100 0.91 24.59 -3.53
C GLU A 100 1.95 25.71 -3.29
N LYS A 101 2.49 26.33 -4.36
CA LYS A 101 3.52 27.37 -4.30
C LYS A 101 4.81 26.92 -3.59
N LYS A 102 5.12 25.62 -3.66
CA LYS A 102 6.34 25.04 -3.11
C LYS A 102 7.42 24.96 -4.19
N GLU A 103 8.67 25.16 -3.79
CA GLU A 103 9.83 24.91 -4.65
C GLU A 103 9.92 23.42 -5.05
N ILE A 104 10.28 23.15 -6.30
CA ILE A 104 10.50 21.78 -6.78
C ILE A 104 11.86 21.31 -6.28
N THR A 105 11.85 20.24 -5.49
CA THR A 105 13.07 19.54 -5.06
C THR A 105 12.91 18.06 -5.33
N SER A 106 14.03 17.34 -5.51
CA SER A 106 14.00 15.88 -5.72
C SER A 106 13.21 15.18 -4.60
N GLY A 107 13.50 15.51 -3.34
CA GLY A 107 12.77 14.95 -2.20
C GLY A 107 11.25 15.18 -2.26
N ARG A 108 10.80 16.37 -2.67
CA ARG A 108 9.36 16.66 -2.83
C ARG A 108 8.73 15.85 -3.97
N ILE A 109 9.41 15.72 -5.10
CA ILE A 109 8.91 14.88 -6.20
C ILE A 109 8.79 13.42 -5.72
N MET A 110 9.80 12.89 -5.04
CA MET A 110 9.77 11.51 -4.52
C MET A 110 8.67 11.28 -3.48
N SER A 111 8.40 12.25 -2.62
CA SER A 111 7.32 12.15 -1.64
C SER A 111 5.92 12.28 -2.25
N GLU A 112 5.79 13.03 -3.34
CA GLU A 112 4.52 13.27 -4.06
C GLU A 112 4.09 12.06 -4.91
N LEU A 113 5.05 11.26 -5.37
CA LEU A 113 4.77 10.04 -6.14
C LEU A 113 4.14 8.96 -5.25
N SER A 114 2.92 8.56 -5.60
CA SER A 114 2.17 7.50 -4.90
C SER A 114 2.84 6.13 -4.96
N PHE A 115 2.48 5.23 -4.05
CA PHE A 115 2.87 3.80 -4.10
C PHE A 115 2.71 3.14 -5.48
N GLY A 116 1.67 3.52 -6.23
CA GLY A 116 1.43 3.02 -7.58
C GLY A 116 2.59 3.30 -8.54
N PHE A 117 3.22 4.47 -8.44
CA PHE A 117 4.40 4.79 -9.23
C PHE A 117 5.56 3.85 -8.90
N TRP A 118 5.88 3.70 -7.63
CA TRP A 118 7.01 2.88 -7.17
C TRP A 118 6.86 1.41 -7.54
N THR A 119 5.66 0.86 -7.35
CA THR A 119 5.37 -0.55 -7.72
C THR A 119 5.39 -0.79 -9.23
N SER A 120 5.05 0.21 -10.06
CA SER A 120 5.08 0.10 -11.52
C SER A 120 6.50 -0.07 -12.09
N LEU A 121 7.54 0.33 -11.34
CA LEU A 121 8.93 0.14 -11.74
C LEU A 121 9.35 -1.34 -11.75
N PHE A 122 8.52 -2.23 -11.18
CA PHE A 122 8.69 -3.69 -11.25
C PHE A 122 7.92 -4.36 -12.39
N ASP A 123 7.35 -3.59 -13.32
CA ASP A 123 6.66 -4.16 -14.48
C ASP A 123 7.62 -4.90 -15.41
N THR A 124 7.10 -5.86 -16.19
CA THR A 124 7.88 -6.70 -17.12
C THR A 124 8.73 -5.88 -18.08
N ARG A 125 8.25 -4.71 -18.53
CA ARG A 125 8.99 -3.79 -19.41
C ARG A 125 10.33 -3.31 -18.82
N PHE A 126 10.45 -3.29 -17.49
CA PHE A 126 11.63 -2.80 -16.79
C PHE A 126 12.59 -3.92 -16.37
N GLU A 127 12.31 -5.17 -16.77
CA GLU A 127 13.13 -6.32 -16.41
C GLU A 127 14.55 -6.23 -17.00
N MET A 128 14.67 -5.87 -18.29
CA MET A 128 15.97 -5.75 -18.94
C MET A 128 16.68 -4.44 -18.59
N THR A 129 15.93 -3.41 -18.23
CA THR A 129 16.47 -2.07 -17.97
C THR A 129 16.73 -1.88 -16.48
N LEU A 130 15.71 -1.72 -15.63
CA LEU A 130 15.85 -1.29 -14.23
C LEU A 130 16.17 -2.40 -13.24
N TRP A 131 15.70 -3.63 -13.47
CA TRP A 131 15.68 -4.69 -12.46
C TRP A 131 17.06 -4.98 -11.82
N LYS A 132 18.15 -4.95 -12.60
CA LYS A 132 19.51 -5.20 -12.09
C LYS A 132 19.88 -4.26 -10.94
N SER A 133 19.41 -3.02 -10.98
CA SER A 133 19.60 -2.01 -9.93
C SER A 133 18.53 -2.14 -8.85
N LEU A 134 17.25 -2.26 -9.23
CA LEU A 134 16.12 -2.31 -8.29
C LEU A 134 16.16 -3.49 -7.33
N ARG A 135 16.70 -4.65 -7.75
CA ARG A 135 16.86 -5.81 -6.86
C ARG A 135 17.77 -5.54 -5.66
N LEU A 136 18.61 -4.49 -5.73
CA LEU A 136 19.50 -4.09 -4.64
C LEU A 136 18.75 -3.32 -3.54
N SER A 137 17.54 -2.82 -3.81
CA SER A 137 16.63 -2.28 -2.79
C SER A 137 16.13 -3.34 -1.81
N PHE A 138 16.36 -4.64 -2.09
CA PHE A 138 15.89 -5.75 -1.26
C PHE A 138 17.04 -6.62 -0.76
N PRO A 139 17.97 -6.07 0.06
CA PRO A 139 19.16 -6.77 0.49
C PRO A 139 18.86 -8.05 1.30
N ASN A 140 17.73 -8.09 2.00
CA ASN A 140 17.34 -9.19 2.88
C ASN A 140 16.44 -10.25 2.22
N CYS A 141 15.91 -9.98 1.02
CA CYS A 141 15.09 -10.95 0.29
C CYS A 141 15.93 -12.18 -0.14
N PRO A 142 15.54 -13.43 0.16
CA PRO A 142 16.32 -14.61 -0.22
C PRO A 142 16.65 -14.68 -1.72
N LYS A 143 17.92 -15.00 -2.06
CA LYS A 143 18.44 -14.89 -3.44
C LYS A 143 17.65 -15.72 -4.47
N ASN A 144 17.14 -16.89 -4.07
CA ASN A 144 16.36 -17.79 -4.92
C ASN A 144 15.01 -17.20 -5.35
N ILE A 145 14.39 -16.37 -4.50
CA ILE A 145 13.11 -15.72 -4.78
C ILE A 145 13.24 -14.25 -5.18
N ARG A 146 14.44 -13.65 -5.04
CA ARG A 146 14.74 -12.26 -5.42
C ARG A 146 14.73 -12.07 -6.95
N LYS A 147 13.52 -12.09 -7.52
CA LYS A 147 13.22 -11.97 -8.95
C LYS A 147 12.22 -10.84 -9.16
N ARG A 148 12.25 -10.20 -10.33
CA ARG A 148 11.37 -9.09 -10.72
C ARG A 148 9.89 -9.45 -10.56
N LYS A 149 9.52 -10.65 -11.02
CA LYS A 149 8.16 -11.20 -10.89
C LYS A 149 7.71 -11.31 -9.43
N THR A 150 8.59 -11.74 -8.53
CA THR A 150 8.28 -11.85 -7.09
C THR A 150 7.97 -10.48 -6.49
N MET A 151 8.83 -9.48 -6.74
CA MET A 151 8.62 -8.11 -6.23
C MET A 151 7.35 -7.49 -6.81
N SER A 152 7.16 -7.64 -8.12
CA SER A 152 5.96 -7.17 -8.81
C SER A 152 4.70 -7.78 -8.20
N SER A 153 4.67 -9.11 -7.97
CA SER A 153 3.51 -9.80 -7.40
C SER A 153 3.22 -9.33 -5.97
N LYS A 154 4.23 -9.31 -5.10
CA LYS A 154 4.09 -8.90 -3.70
C LYS A 154 3.61 -7.46 -3.57
N PHE A 155 4.35 -6.51 -4.12
CA PHE A 155 4.03 -5.09 -3.93
C PHE A 155 2.75 -4.67 -4.65
N ASN A 156 2.37 -5.29 -5.77
CA ASN A 156 1.04 -5.08 -6.34
C ASN A 156 -0.08 -5.70 -5.50
N GLY A 157 0.16 -6.84 -4.82
CA GLY A 157 -0.76 -7.39 -3.84
C GLY A 157 -1.02 -6.43 -2.69
N ILE A 158 0.05 -5.91 -2.10
CA ILE A 158 -0.02 -4.92 -1.01
C ILE A 158 -0.68 -3.61 -1.50
N ARG A 159 -0.37 -3.15 -2.71
CA ARG A 159 -1.01 -1.97 -3.31
C ARG A 159 -2.51 -2.15 -3.47
N ARG A 160 -2.97 -3.33 -3.90
CA ARG A 160 -4.41 -3.63 -3.99
C ARG A 160 -5.07 -3.57 -2.62
N LEU A 161 -4.48 -4.18 -1.59
CA LEU A 161 -4.99 -4.11 -0.22
C LEU A 161 -5.07 -2.65 0.27
N ARG A 162 -3.98 -1.90 0.12
CA ARG A 162 -3.90 -0.49 0.49
C ARG A 162 -5.01 0.32 -0.20
N ASN A 163 -5.19 0.13 -1.50
CA ASN A 163 -6.27 0.78 -2.23
C ASN A 163 -7.65 0.42 -1.68
N ARG A 164 -7.92 -0.87 -1.38
CA ARG A 164 -9.19 -1.28 -0.75
C ARG A 164 -9.44 -0.56 0.57
N ILE A 165 -8.42 -0.49 1.44
CA ILE A 165 -8.50 0.21 2.73
C ILE A 165 -8.82 1.71 2.55
N PHE A 166 -8.09 2.40 1.69
CA PHE A 166 -8.26 3.84 1.47
C PHE A 166 -9.47 4.20 0.59
N HIS A 167 -10.06 3.23 -0.12
CA HIS A 167 -11.38 3.35 -0.75
C HIS A 167 -12.52 2.92 0.17
N HIS A 168 -12.23 2.60 1.44
CA HIS A 168 -13.19 2.16 2.46
C HIS A 168 -13.96 0.90 2.06
N GLU A 169 -13.31 0.00 1.34
CA GLU A 169 -13.83 -1.31 1.00
C GLU A 169 -13.66 -2.31 2.16
N ALA A 170 -14.45 -3.36 2.13
CA ALA A 170 -14.43 -4.40 3.15
C ALA A 170 -13.23 -5.35 2.97
N ILE A 171 -12.44 -5.57 4.02
CA ILE A 171 -11.32 -6.52 4.08
C ILE A 171 -11.54 -7.65 5.09
N THR A 172 -12.55 -7.53 5.96
CA THR A 172 -12.81 -8.44 7.09
C THR A 172 -13.66 -9.66 6.74
N TRP A 173 -13.87 -9.98 5.46
CA TRP A 173 -14.69 -11.15 5.09
C TRP A 173 -14.07 -12.50 5.47
N ASN A 174 -12.76 -12.55 5.71
CA ASN A 174 -12.05 -13.78 6.03
C ASN A 174 -10.79 -13.48 6.88
N LEU A 175 -10.75 -13.99 8.12
CA LEU A 175 -9.63 -13.75 9.04
C LEU A 175 -8.31 -14.37 8.57
N SER A 176 -8.35 -15.54 7.92
CA SER A 176 -7.13 -16.16 7.38
C SER A 176 -6.46 -15.27 6.31
N VAL A 177 -7.28 -14.56 5.52
CA VAL A 177 -6.81 -13.63 4.50
C VAL A 177 -6.25 -12.35 5.14
N LEU A 178 -6.82 -11.85 6.25
CA LEU A 178 -6.25 -10.74 7.02
C LEU A 178 -4.86 -11.08 7.56
N ASN A 179 -4.70 -12.28 8.12
CA ASN A 179 -3.40 -12.75 8.60
C ASN A 179 -2.39 -12.86 7.44
N SER A 180 -2.83 -13.34 6.28
CA SER A 180 -2.00 -13.40 5.08
C SER A 180 -1.57 -11.99 4.64
N TYR A 181 -2.46 -11.01 4.65
CA TYR A 181 -2.13 -9.62 4.34
C TYR A 181 -1.09 -9.03 5.30
N LYS A 182 -1.25 -9.27 6.60
CA LYS A 182 -0.28 -8.85 7.62
C LYS A 182 1.11 -9.42 7.32
N LEU A 183 1.19 -10.73 7.13
CA LEU A 183 2.45 -11.43 6.84
C LEU A 183 3.10 -10.95 5.54
N GLU A 184 2.31 -10.73 4.48
CA GLU A 184 2.82 -10.22 3.20
C GLU A 184 3.47 -8.85 3.32
N ILE A 185 2.90 -7.95 4.14
CA ILE A 185 3.46 -6.61 4.40
C ILE A 185 4.71 -6.72 5.26
N ILE A 186 4.67 -7.47 6.36
CA ILE A 186 5.81 -7.68 7.26
C ILE A 186 7.00 -8.21 6.48
N GLU A 187 6.81 -9.28 5.69
CA GLU A 187 7.87 -9.85 4.86
C GLU A 187 8.40 -8.82 3.83
N GLY A 188 7.53 -7.98 3.27
CA GLY A 188 7.92 -6.90 2.38
C GLY A 188 8.82 -5.86 3.06
N ILE A 189 8.56 -5.54 4.33
CA ILE A 189 9.38 -4.64 5.15
C ILE A 189 10.72 -5.30 5.46
N GLU A 190 10.73 -6.55 5.92
CA GLU A 190 11.96 -7.31 6.20
C GLU A 190 12.88 -7.37 4.98
N TRP A 191 12.32 -7.53 3.78
CA TRP A 191 13.09 -7.56 2.54
C TRP A 191 13.86 -6.26 2.29
N LEU A 192 13.29 -5.12 2.68
CA LEU A 192 13.93 -3.80 2.62
C LEU A 192 14.99 -3.68 3.71
N ASP A 193 14.58 -3.85 4.97
CA ASP A 193 15.43 -3.70 6.14
C ASP A 193 14.79 -4.45 7.33
N LYS A 194 15.61 -5.20 8.08
CA LYS A 194 15.12 -5.99 9.21
C LYS A 194 14.87 -5.12 10.45
N ASP A 195 15.64 -4.05 10.61
CA ASP A 195 15.59 -3.19 11.80
C ASP A 195 14.33 -2.31 11.80
N LEU A 196 13.69 -2.13 10.63
CA LEU A 196 12.41 -1.43 10.51
C LEU A 196 11.26 -2.12 11.25
N LEU A 197 11.33 -3.45 11.43
CA LEU A 197 10.30 -4.16 12.20
C LEU A 197 10.39 -3.89 13.69
N GLU A 198 11.60 -3.73 14.23
CA GLU A 198 11.78 -3.43 15.66
C GLU A 198 11.17 -2.06 16.00
N TRP A 199 11.34 -1.07 15.12
CA TRP A 199 10.70 0.23 15.24
C TRP A 199 9.16 0.17 15.19
N LEU A 200 8.60 -0.85 14.52
CA LEU A 200 7.16 -1.01 14.32
C LEU A 200 6.42 -1.66 15.48
N VAL A 201 7.13 -2.29 16.43
CA VAL A 201 6.52 -3.09 17.49
C VAL A 201 5.48 -2.29 18.26
N GLU A 202 5.79 -1.03 18.59
CA GLU A 202 4.88 -0.14 19.33
C GLU A 202 3.65 0.30 18.53
N LEU A 203 3.70 0.21 17.19
CA LEU A 203 2.62 0.63 16.31
C LEU A 203 1.73 -0.53 15.86
N ASN A 204 2.18 -1.78 16.04
CA ASN A 204 1.50 -2.96 15.52
C ASN A 204 0.52 -3.55 16.54
N HIS A 205 -0.76 -3.15 16.43
CA HIS A 205 -1.87 -3.63 17.26
C HIS A 205 -2.93 -4.39 16.44
N ILE A 206 -2.53 -4.94 15.29
CA ILE A 206 -3.41 -5.66 14.37
C ILE A 206 -4.02 -6.89 15.04
N ASP A 207 -3.19 -7.70 15.71
CA ASP A 207 -3.63 -8.97 16.30
C ASP A 207 -4.63 -8.76 17.44
N GLU A 208 -4.36 -7.78 18.32
CA GLU A 208 -5.26 -7.40 19.41
C GLU A 208 -6.62 -6.93 18.88
N THR A 209 -6.60 -6.16 17.78
CA THR A 209 -7.82 -5.61 17.18
C THR A 209 -8.62 -6.67 16.43
N ILE A 210 -7.95 -7.58 15.71
CA ILE A 210 -8.60 -8.73 15.08
C ILE A 210 -9.25 -9.61 16.15
N GLU A 211 -8.56 -9.88 17.26
CA GLU A 211 -9.11 -10.69 18.34
C GLU A 211 -10.34 -10.05 18.98
N LYS A 212 -10.26 -8.74 19.26
CA LYS A 212 -11.36 -7.95 19.83
C LYS A 212 -12.64 -8.04 19.00
N TYR A 213 -12.53 -8.05 17.66
CA TYR A 213 -13.68 -8.09 16.74
C TYR A 213 -13.94 -9.44 16.11
N ARG A 214 -13.21 -10.49 16.51
CA ARG A 214 -13.32 -11.85 15.94
C ARG A 214 -14.78 -12.32 15.91
N LYS A 215 -15.49 -12.26 17.04
CA LYS A 215 -16.90 -12.68 17.16
C LYS A 215 -17.87 -11.87 16.30
N THR A 216 -17.51 -10.64 15.93
CA THR A 216 -18.34 -9.80 15.05
C THR A 216 -18.16 -10.17 13.57
N ILE A 217 -17.03 -10.76 13.24
CA ILE A 217 -16.63 -11.14 11.87
C ILE A 217 -16.98 -12.60 11.58
N GLU A 218 -16.54 -13.49 12.46
CA GLU A 218 -16.82 -14.91 12.42
C GLU A 218 -18.16 -15.13 13.12
N LYS A 219 -19.18 -15.44 12.33
CA LYS A 219 -20.47 -15.92 12.83
C LYS A 219 -20.26 -17.13 13.75
N GLU A 220 -21.07 -17.25 14.79
CA GLU A 220 -21.40 -18.57 15.35
C GLU A 220 -22.11 -19.42 14.29
#